data_AF-A0A7Y1X830-F1
#
_entry.id   AF-A0A7Y1X830-F1
#
_cell.length_a   1.000
_cell.length_b   1.000
_cell.length_c   1.000
_cell.angle_alpha   90.00
_cell.angle_beta   90.00
_cell.angle_gamma   90.00
#
_symmetry.space_group_name_H-M   'P 1'
#
loop_
_entity.id
_entity.type
_entity.pdbx_description
1 polymer ?
#
loop_
_entity_poly.entity_id
_entity_poly.type
_entity_poly.pdbx_seq_one_letter_code
_entity_poly.pdbx_strand_id
1 'polypeptide(L)'
;AGWGKQHIYDVSDTSTPIEIATFAIRRSIDGPEGIGFDGFYSSHNTAISGSLAITSWYSNGVRIVDLSDPATPNEIGSFVPPRARDPVNYWVAPNGATAFPMVWGVDVADDLIFVSDMNSGLWIIRSNVDTSTEDEPGPAPG
;
A
#
# COMPACT_ATOMS: atom_id res chain seq x y z
N ALA A 1 -18.09 3.38 -10.21
CA ALA A 1 -17.69 2.78 -8.92
C ALA A 1 -16.21 2.51 -9.06
N GLY A 2 -15.38 3.32 -8.42
CA GLY A 2 -13.94 3.29 -8.64
C GLY A 2 -13.36 2.06 -7.96
N TRP A 3 -12.65 1.25 -8.74
CA TRP A 3 -11.94 0.08 -8.25
C TRP A 3 -10.55 0.48 -7.76
N GLY A 4 -10.07 -0.20 -6.71
CA GLY A 4 -8.68 -0.08 -6.27
C GLY A 4 -8.43 0.87 -5.09
N LYS A 5 -9.49 1.38 -4.44
CA LYS A 5 -9.41 2.07 -3.15
C LYS A 5 -9.34 1.07 -1.99
N GLN A 6 -8.85 1.54 -0.85
CA GLN A 6 -9.01 0.87 0.42
C GLN A 6 -10.31 1.30 1.10
N HIS A 7 -10.95 0.34 1.76
CA HIS A 7 -12.12 0.54 2.59
C HIS A 7 -11.74 0.21 4.03
N ILE A 8 -12.13 1.08 4.96
CA ILE A 8 -11.79 0.98 6.38
C ILE A 8 -13.10 0.77 7.13
N TYR A 9 -13.18 -0.34 7.85
CA TYR A 9 -14.38 -0.74 8.59
C TYR A 9 -14.11 -0.79 10.09
N ASP A 10 -15.02 -0.23 10.87
CA ASP A 10 -15.16 -0.57 12.29
C ASP A 10 -15.86 -1.95 12.39
N VAL A 11 -15.18 -2.88 13.05
CA VAL A 11 -15.64 -4.26 13.28
C VAL A 11 -15.74 -4.58 14.77
N SER A 12 -15.87 -3.56 15.63
CA SER A 12 -16.12 -3.73 17.06
C SER A 12 -17.38 -4.56 17.35
N ASP A 13 -18.38 -4.47 16.47
CA ASP A 13 -19.44 -5.47 16.32
C ASP A 13 -19.27 -6.22 14.99
N THR A 14 -18.79 -7.46 15.06
CA THR A 14 -18.56 -8.31 13.88
C THR A 14 -19.85 -8.74 13.18
N SER A 15 -21.02 -8.62 13.83
CA SER A 15 -22.32 -8.89 13.20
C SER A 15 -22.81 -7.69 12.36
N THR A 16 -22.28 -6.50 12.65
CA THR A 16 -22.67 -5.25 11.99
C THR A 16 -21.44 -4.38 11.65
N PRO A 17 -20.56 -4.79 10.70
CA PRO A 17 -19.45 -3.96 10.27
C PRO A 17 -19.91 -2.61 9.69
N ILE A 18 -19.25 -1.52 10.10
CA ILE A 18 -19.57 -0.16 9.66
C ILE A 18 -18.39 0.39 8.86
N GLU A 19 -18.61 0.81 7.62
CA GLU A 19 -17.58 1.53 6.86
C GLU A 19 -17.40 2.94 7.44
N ILE A 20 -16.20 3.24 7.94
CA ILE A 20 -15.90 4.52 8.58
C ILE A 20 -15.10 5.46 7.69
N ALA A 21 -14.34 4.93 6.74
CA ALA A 21 -13.58 5.73 5.78
C ALA A 21 -13.22 4.94 4.51
N THR A 22 -12.81 5.68 3.49
CA THR A 22 -12.08 5.12 2.34
C THR A 22 -10.79 5.90 2.14
N PHE A 23 -9.76 5.21 1.67
CA PHE A 23 -8.51 5.82 1.26
C PHE A 23 -8.20 5.45 -0.19
N ALA A 24 -7.83 6.43 -1.00
CA ALA A 24 -7.44 6.21 -2.39
C ALA A 24 -6.47 7.28 -2.85
N ILE A 25 -5.54 6.89 -3.71
CA ILE A 25 -4.66 7.82 -4.42
C ILE A 25 -5.41 8.35 -5.65
N ARG A 26 -5.21 9.62 -6.01
CA ARG A 26 -5.84 10.29 -7.18
C ARG A 26 -5.89 9.43 -8.46
N ARG A 27 -4.83 8.67 -8.76
CA ARG A 27 -4.74 7.78 -9.95
C ARG A 27 -5.53 6.46 -9.84
N SER A 28 -6.26 6.28 -8.75
CA SER A 28 -7.07 5.09 -8.40
C SER A 28 -8.54 5.47 -8.14
N ILE A 29 -8.96 6.69 -8.49
CA ILE A 29 -10.31 7.21 -8.27
C ILE A 29 -10.97 7.49 -9.63
N ASP A 30 -12.26 7.16 -9.73
CA ASP A 30 -13.10 7.56 -10.87
C ASP A 30 -13.15 9.10 -10.98
N GLY A 31 -12.81 9.68 -12.13
CA GLY A 31 -12.91 11.13 -12.33
C GLY A 31 -12.16 11.65 -13.55
N PRO A 32 -12.31 12.95 -13.88
CA PRO A 32 -11.72 13.58 -15.07
C PRO A 32 -10.19 13.60 -15.08
N GLU A 33 -9.56 13.44 -13.91
CA GLU A 33 -8.10 13.34 -13.78
C GLU A 33 -7.59 11.89 -13.72
N GLY A 34 -8.53 10.94 -13.69
CA GLY A 34 -8.41 9.62 -14.26
C GLY A 34 -7.64 8.55 -13.48
N ILE A 35 -8.14 7.33 -13.59
CA ILE A 35 -7.34 6.12 -13.47
C ILE A 35 -6.18 6.22 -14.46
N GLY A 36 -4.95 6.00 -13.98
CA GLY A 36 -3.81 5.98 -14.89
C GLY A 36 -3.91 4.81 -15.88
N PHE A 37 -3.68 5.06 -17.16
CA PHE A 37 -3.72 4.02 -18.19
C PHE A 37 -2.32 3.46 -18.54
N ASP A 38 -1.26 4.00 -17.94
CA ASP A 38 0.14 3.59 -18.15
C ASP A 38 0.65 2.59 -17.09
N GLY A 39 -0.27 1.99 -16.35
CA GLY A 39 -0.05 0.95 -15.34
C GLY A 39 -1.37 0.45 -14.76
N PHE A 40 -1.29 -0.27 -13.64
CA PHE A 40 -2.44 -0.71 -12.85
C PHE A 40 -2.42 -0.01 -11.50
N TYR A 41 -3.53 0.62 -11.12
CA TYR A 41 -3.59 1.52 -9.96
C TYR A 41 -4.65 1.06 -8.96
N SER A 42 -4.40 -0.07 -8.32
CA SER A 42 -5.26 -0.63 -7.25
C SER A 42 -4.42 -1.09 -6.07
N SER A 43 -4.95 -0.92 -4.85
CA SER A 43 -4.37 -1.54 -3.65
C SER A 43 -4.36 -3.07 -3.78
N HIS A 44 -3.36 -3.73 -3.19
CA HIS A 44 -3.23 -5.18 -3.20
C HIS A 44 -3.01 -5.77 -1.80
N ASN A 45 -1.77 -5.86 -1.32
CA ASN A 45 -1.44 -6.31 0.04
C ASN A 45 -1.14 -5.14 0.98
N THR A 46 -1.59 -5.25 2.22
CA THR A 46 -1.35 -4.30 3.31
C THR A 46 -0.67 -5.00 4.48
N ALA A 47 0.40 -4.41 4.99
CA ALA A 47 0.99 -4.72 6.30
C ALA A 47 0.60 -3.62 7.28
N ILE A 48 0.34 -3.99 8.54
CA ILE A 48 0.03 -3.06 9.62
C ILE A 48 1.20 -3.03 10.59
N SER A 49 1.69 -1.84 10.93
CA SER A 49 2.63 -1.64 12.04
C SER A 49 2.15 -0.49 12.91
N GLY A 50 1.78 -0.77 14.16
CA GLY A 50 1.09 0.19 15.02
C GLY A 50 -0.18 0.74 14.36
N SER A 51 -0.27 2.06 14.23
CA SER A 51 -1.36 2.76 13.52
C SER A 51 -1.09 2.96 12.03
N LEU A 52 0.01 2.44 11.48
CA LEU A 52 0.36 2.63 10.08
C LEU A 52 -0.14 1.46 9.23
N ALA A 53 -0.81 1.78 8.12
CA ALA A 53 -1.08 0.86 7.04
C ALA A 53 -0.09 1.08 5.89
N ILE A 54 0.81 0.11 5.70
CA ILE A 54 1.77 0.08 4.61
C ILE A 54 1.19 -0.80 3.50
N THR A 55 0.85 -0.22 2.36
CA THR A 55 0.03 -0.88 1.33
C THR A 55 0.72 -0.85 -0.02
N SER A 56 0.84 -2.02 -0.64
CA SER A 56 1.19 -2.16 -2.06
C SER A 56 0.03 -1.73 -2.95
N TRP A 57 0.35 -0.98 -3.99
CA TRP A 57 -0.60 -0.32 -4.88
C TRP A 57 -0.18 -0.43 -6.34
N TYR A 58 0.36 -1.59 -6.74
CA TYR A 58 0.85 -1.90 -8.08
C TYR A 58 1.72 -0.77 -8.68
N SER A 59 1.23 -0.07 -9.71
CA SER A 59 1.97 0.98 -10.41
C SER A 59 2.10 2.28 -9.62
N ASN A 60 1.43 2.37 -8.47
CA ASN A 60 1.67 3.38 -7.44
C ASN A 60 2.61 2.87 -6.33
N GLY A 61 3.30 1.74 -6.49
CA GLY A 61 4.32 1.30 -5.54
C GLY A 61 3.75 1.00 -4.16
N VAL A 62 4.36 1.53 -3.11
CA VAL A 62 3.91 1.41 -1.72
C VAL A 62 3.42 2.75 -1.19
N ARG A 63 2.37 2.71 -0.37
CA ARG A 63 1.77 3.82 0.36
C ARG A 63 1.86 3.56 1.85
N ILE A 64 2.23 4.58 2.61
CA ILE A 64 2.26 4.55 4.07
C ILE A 64 1.15 5.50 4.54
N VAL A 65 0.12 4.94 5.15
CA VAL A 65 -1.07 5.66 5.58
C VAL A 65 -1.14 5.60 7.10
N ASP A 66 -1.18 6.76 7.74
CA ASP A 66 -1.45 6.90 9.17
C ASP A 66 -2.96 6.73 9.43
N LEU A 67 -3.28 5.76 10.28
CA LEU A 67 -4.63 5.41 10.74
C LEU A 67 -4.78 5.65 12.25
N SER A 68 -4.02 6.57 12.85
CA SER A 68 -4.17 6.94 14.26
C SER A 68 -5.57 7.50 14.56
N ASP A 69 -6.19 8.17 13.58
CA ASP A 69 -7.65 8.34 13.49
C ASP A 69 -8.16 7.59 12.24
N PRO A 70 -8.73 6.38 12.39
CA PRO A 70 -9.19 5.57 11.26
C PRO A 70 -10.32 6.21 10.43
N ALA A 71 -11.03 7.20 10.98
CA ALA A 71 -12.05 7.95 10.24
C ALA A 71 -11.45 9.02 9.33
N THR A 72 -10.17 9.38 9.52
CA THR A 72 -9.45 10.39 8.74
C THR A 72 -8.07 9.92 8.26
N PRO A 73 -8.01 8.86 7.42
CA PRO A 73 -6.75 8.27 6.95
C PRO A 73 -5.88 9.29 6.21
N ASN A 74 -4.59 9.33 6.55
CA ASN A 74 -3.64 10.31 6.01
C ASN A 74 -2.39 9.65 5.40
N GLU A 75 -2.09 9.89 4.11
CA GLU A 75 -0.84 9.40 3.50
C GLU A 75 0.35 10.23 4.03
N ILE A 76 1.30 9.55 4.68
CA ILE A 76 2.50 10.19 5.26
C ILE A 76 3.79 9.80 4.53
N GLY A 77 3.72 8.86 3.59
CA GLY A 77 4.88 8.44 2.81
C GLY A 77 4.51 7.55 1.63
N SER A 78 5.40 7.50 0.65
CA SER A 78 5.29 6.54 -0.46
C SER A 78 6.64 6.25 -1.09
N PHE A 79 6.72 5.10 -1.77
CA PHE A 79 7.86 4.72 -2.59
C PHE A 79 7.37 4.03 -3.85
N VAL A 80 7.91 4.42 -5.01
CA VAL A 80 7.59 3.80 -6.30
C VAL A 80 8.90 3.34 -6.93
N PRO A 81 9.09 2.02 -7.15
CA PRO A 81 10.25 1.52 -7.88
C PRO A 81 10.39 2.16 -9.27
N PRO A 82 11.61 2.25 -9.83
CA PRO A 82 11.79 2.58 -11.24
C PRO A 82 10.97 1.65 -12.15
N ARG A 83 10.52 2.18 -13.28
CA ARG A 83 9.77 1.40 -14.27
C ARG A 83 10.68 0.30 -14.83
N ALA A 84 10.23 -0.95 -14.73
CA ALA A 84 10.87 -2.10 -15.35
C ALA A 84 9.89 -2.82 -16.28
N ARG A 85 10.43 -3.52 -17.27
CA ARG A 85 9.63 -4.40 -18.13
C ARG A 85 9.27 -5.65 -17.37
N ASP A 86 8.07 -6.17 -17.61
CA ASP A 86 7.69 -7.50 -17.14
C ASP A 86 8.63 -8.55 -17.78
N PRO A 87 9.38 -9.33 -16.98
CA PRO A 87 10.35 -10.30 -17.48
C PRO A 87 9.71 -11.42 -18.33
N VAL A 88 8.41 -11.68 -18.17
CA VAL A 88 7.68 -12.70 -18.94
C VAL A 88 6.70 -12.12 -19.97
N ASN A 89 6.67 -10.78 -20.13
CA ASN A 89 5.83 -10.07 -21.10
C ASN A 89 4.33 -10.39 -21.01
N TYR A 90 3.83 -10.69 -19.81
CA TYR A 90 2.43 -10.98 -19.56
C TYR A 90 1.60 -9.70 -19.42
N TRP A 91 2.14 -8.68 -18.77
CA TRP A 91 1.41 -7.47 -18.43
C TRP A 91 1.61 -6.33 -19.45
N VAL A 92 0.50 -5.81 -19.96
CA VAL A 92 0.46 -4.62 -20.81
C VAL A 92 -0.56 -3.66 -20.20
N ALA A 93 -0.14 -2.43 -19.93
CA ALA A 93 -1.02 -1.40 -19.41
C ALA A 93 -2.10 -1.04 -20.47
N PRO A 94 -3.25 -0.48 -20.06
CA PRO A 94 -4.32 -0.12 -20.99
C PRO A 94 -3.90 0.79 -22.16
N ASN A 95 -2.89 1.64 -21.99
CA ASN A 95 -2.34 2.49 -23.04
C ASN A 95 -1.24 1.83 -23.90
N GLY A 96 -0.96 0.54 -23.70
CA GLY A 96 0.10 -0.20 -24.38
C GLY A 96 1.48 -0.10 -23.74
N ALA A 97 1.65 0.60 -22.61
CA ALA A 97 2.92 0.60 -21.91
C ALA A 97 3.29 -0.82 -21.45
N THR A 98 4.58 -1.15 -21.58
CA THR A 98 5.14 -2.47 -21.23
C THR A 98 6.20 -2.39 -20.13
N ALA A 99 6.44 -1.19 -19.61
CA ALA A 99 7.34 -0.95 -18.49
C ALA A 99 6.66 -0.04 -17.48
N PHE A 100 6.41 -0.57 -16.28
CA PHE A 100 5.76 0.12 -15.15
C PHE A 100 6.00 -0.70 -13.87
N PRO A 101 5.89 -0.09 -12.68
CA PRO A 101 5.96 -0.83 -11.43
C PRO A 101 4.75 -1.74 -11.28
N MET A 102 4.97 -2.89 -10.67
CA MET A 102 3.99 -3.91 -10.37
C MET A 102 4.22 -4.44 -8.95
N VAL A 103 4.16 -3.55 -7.96
CA VAL A 103 4.34 -3.92 -6.55
C VAL A 103 3.14 -4.74 -6.09
N TRP A 104 3.40 -6.00 -5.83
CA TRP A 104 2.40 -6.99 -5.42
C TRP A 104 2.30 -7.11 -3.90
N GLY A 105 3.45 -7.12 -3.23
CA GLY A 105 3.54 -7.40 -1.81
C GLY A 105 4.36 -6.37 -1.06
N VAL A 106 4.03 -6.18 0.21
CA VAL A 106 4.87 -5.48 1.18
C VAL A 106 5.04 -6.34 2.42
N ASP A 107 6.16 -6.19 3.10
CA ASP A 107 6.36 -6.67 4.47
C ASP A 107 7.18 -5.63 5.26
N VAL A 108 7.10 -5.68 6.59
CA VAL A 108 7.76 -4.69 7.47
C VAL A 108 8.52 -5.41 8.56
N ALA A 109 9.78 -5.01 8.79
CA ALA A 109 10.57 -5.42 9.94
C ALA A 109 11.36 -4.22 10.45
N ASP A 110 11.11 -3.81 11.70
CA ASP A 110 11.66 -2.61 12.31
C ASP A 110 11.44 -1.36 11.43
N ASP A 111 12.53 -0.70 11.03
CA ASP A 111 12.52 0.47 10.15
C ASP A 111 12.67 0.13 8.67
N LEU A 112 12.59 -1.16 8.31
CA LEU A 112 12.69 -1.64 6.93
C LEU A 112 11.33 -2.03 6.37
N ILE A 113 11.06 -1.57 5.16
CA ILE A 113 9.92 -2.00 4.35
C ILE A 113 10.46 -2.79 3.16
N PHE A 114 10.02 -4.03 3.05
CA PHE A 114 10.29 -4.92 1.93
C PHE A 114 9.19 -4.72 0.88
N VAL A 115 9.59 -4.47 -0.36
CA VAL A 115 8.68 -4.15 -1.45
C VAL A 115 8.92 -5.13 -2.59
N SER A 116 7.98 -6.05 -2.78
CA SER A 116 8.07 -7.08 -3.82
C SER A 116 7.41 -6.59 -5.10
N ASP A 117 8.23 -6.16 -6.06
CA ASP A 117 7.81 -5.74 -7.40
C ASP A 117 7.99 -6.88 -8.40
N MET A 118 6.91 -7.25 -9.11
CA MET A 118 6.95 -8.38 -10.05
C MET A 118 7.89 -8.14 -11.24
N ASN A 119 8.17 -6.88 -11.58
CA ASN A 119 8.94 -6.53 -12.78
C ASN A 119 10.42 -6.23 -12.46
N SER A 120 10.72 -5.72 -11.27
CA SER A 120 12.05 -5.26 -10.85
C SER A 120 12.64 -6.02 -9.66
N GLY A 121 11.88 -6.92 -9.03
CA GLY A 121 12.34 -7.74 -7.92
C GLY A 121 12.11 -7.11 -6.54
N LEU A 122 12.95 -7.48 -5.57
CA LEU A 122 12.84 -7.01 -4.19
C LEU A 122 13.55 -5.67 -4.01
N TRP A 123 12.82 -4.69 -3.47
CA TRP A 123 13.38 -3.45 -2.94
C TRP A 123 13.29 -3.47 -1.41
N ILE A 124 14.33 -2.97 -0.75
CA ILE A 124 14.35 -2.78 0.69
C ILE A 124 14.56 -1.30 0.92
N ILE A 125 13.58 -0.64 1.52
CA ILE A 125 13.64 0.78 1.83
C ILE A 125 13.65 0.96 3.34
N ARG A 126 14.40 1.95 3.81
CA ARG A 126 14.36 2.38 5.20
C ARG A 126 13.31 3.47 5.36
N SER A 127 12.39 3.29 6.29
CA SER A 127 11.42 4.29 6.69
C SER A 127 12.06 5.28 7.67
N ASN A 128 11.85 6.57 7.44
CA ASN A 128 12.14 7.60 8.46
C ASN A 128 10.94 7.84 9.39
N VAL A 129 9.82 7.16 9.12
CA VAL A 129 8.67 7.07 10.00
C VAL A 129 8.92 5.89 10.93
N ASP A 130 8.68 6.07 12.22
CA ASP A 130 8.76 4.98 13.18
C ASP A 130 7.73 3.91 12.82
N THR A 131 8.23 2.80 12.30
CA THR A 131 7.46 1.60 11.94
C THR A 131 7.73 0.47 12.92
N SER A 132 8.41 0.73 14.03
CA SER A 132 8.66 -0.27 15.06
C SER A 132 7.36 -0.62 15.79
N THR A 133 7.13 -1.91 15.98
CA THR A 133 6.10 -2.39 16.89
C THR A 133 6.69 -2.35 18.30
N GLU A 134 6.11 -1.57 19.21
CA GLU A 134 6.41 -1.68 20.65
C GLU A 134 5.96 -3.07 21.14
N ASP A 135 6.77 -4.10 20.94
CA ASP A 135 6.55 -5.46 21.44
C ASP A 135 7.83 -5.99 22.11
N GLU A 136 8.51 -5.13 22.87
CA GLU A 136 9.50 -5.59 23.84
C GLU A 136 8.76 -6.26 25.02
N PRO A 137 9.02 -7.55 25.33
CA PRO A 137 8.44 -8.18 26.50
C PRO A 137 8.96 -7.45 27.74
N GLY A 138 8.05 -6.91 28.55
CA GLY A 138 8.39 -6.25 29.80
C GLY A 138 9.29 -7.13 30.69
N PRO A 139 10.14 -6.54 31.55
CA PRO A 139 11.13 -7.28 32.32
C PRO A 139 10.46 -8.39 33.13
N ALA A 140 11.06 -9.58 33.09
CA ALA A 140 10.57 -10.74 33.83
C ALA A 140 10.39 -10.38 35.32
N PRO A 141 9.29 -10.83 35.97
CA PRO A 141 9.09 -10.59 37.39
C PRO A 141 10.25 -11.21 38.18
N GLY A 142 10.89 -10.38 39.01
CA GLY A 142 11.97 -10.76 39.92
C GLY A 142 11.50 -11.44 41.20
#